data_AF-A0A1B9F5H2-F1
#
_entry.id   AF-A0A1B9F5H2-F1
#
_cell.length_a   1.000
_cell.length_b   1.000
_cell.length_c   1.000
_cell.angle_alpha   90.00
_cell.angle_beta   90.00
_cell.angle_gamma   90.00
#
_symmetry.space_group_name_H-M   'P 1'
#
loop_
_entity.id
_entity.type
_entity.pdbx_description
1 polymer ?
#
loop_
_entity_poly.entity_id
_entity_poly.type
_entity_poly.pdbx_seq_one_letter_code
_entity_poly.pdbx_strand_id
1 'polypeptide(L)'
;MAIKVKVLKEVPGLYKIILLYQFRRTPGVYFDLVPRSAFKEISAIDRVIHEAGAMSPGPVGDVESPWYMHPNQDDNLVVLYGTRHVELYTKKHGKIEYFKVSPNEIWHQSQLIYDGPALLSWPRGCLS
;
A
#
# COMPACT_ATOMS: atom_id res chain seq x y z
N MET A 1 1.77 24.10 5.34
CA MET A 1 2.93 23.42 5.98
C MET A 1 3.33 22.25 5.08
N ALA A 2 4.56 22.23 4.55
CA ALA A 2 5.01 21.10 3.74
C ALA A 2 5.44 19.97 4.67
N ILE A 3 4.69 18.86 4.66
CA ILE A 3 5.03 17.67 5.43
C ILE A 3 6.18 16.96 4.71
N LYS A 4 7.29 16.69 5.41
CA LYS A 4 8.42 15.96 4.85
C LYS A 4 8.04 14.49 4.72
N VAL A 5 8.26 13.92 3.53
CA VAL A 5 8.10 12.49 3.28
C VAL A 5 9.10 11.71 4.14
N LYS A 6 8.60 10.71 4.89
CA LYS A 6 9.43 9.75 5.63
C LYS A 6 9.24 8.37 5.02
N VAL A 7 10.23 7.91 4.28
CA VAL A 7 10.28 6.54 3.76
C VAL A 7 10.92 5.66 4.83
N LEU A 8 10.18 4.66 5.29
CA LEU A 8 10.69 3.71 6.28
C LEU A 8 11.57 2.65 5.63
N LYS A 9 11.11 2.11 4.50
CA LYS A 9 11.77 1.04 3.76
C LYS A 9 11.43 1.17 2.28
N GLU A 10 12.41 0.89 1.43
CA GLU A 10 12.24 0.92 -0.03
C GLU A 10 13.05 -0.20 -0.67
N VAL A 11 12.45 -0.83 -1.68
CA VAL A 11 13.14 -1.65 -2.66
C VAL A 11 12.92 -0.96 -4.01
N PRO A 12 13.97 -0.35 -4.60
CA PRO A 12 13.83 0.43 -5.83
C PRO A 12 13.18 -0.35 -6.97
N GLY A 13 12.11 0.20 -7.53
CA GLY A 13 11.35 -0.43 -8.62
C GLY A 13 10.39 -1.53 -8.16
N LEU A 14 10.15 -1.70 -6.86
CA LEU A 14 9.17 -2.66 -6.34
C LEU A 14 8.22 -2.06 -5.32
N TYR A 15 8.72 -1.50 -4.21
CA TYR A 15 7.85 -0.88 -3.21
C TYR A 15 8.55 0.19 -2.38
N LYS A 16 7.75 1.05 -1.77
CA LYS A 16 8.11 1.98 -0.70
C LYS A 16 7.06 1.94 0.41
N ILE A 17 7.50 1.94 1.67
CA ILE A 17 6.64 2.17 2.84
C ILE A 17 6.84 3.61 3.27
N ILE A 18 5.79 4.42 3.18
CA ILE A 18 5.80 5.84 3.55
C ILE A 18 4.99 6.03 4.83
N LEU A 19 5.58 6.63 5.84
CA LEU A 19 4.89 6.90 7.10
C LEU A 19 3.89 8.04 6.93
N LEU A 20 2.69 7.90 7.52
CA LEU A 20 1.77 9.02 7.65
C LEU A 20 2.25 9.95 8.77
N TYR A 21 1.98 11.24 8.63
CA TYR A 21 2.35 12.22 9.64
C TYR A 21 1.26 12.30 10.71
N GLN A 22 1.60 11.86 11.92
CA GLN A 22 0.75 12.05 13.09
C GLN A 22 0.56 13.54 13.37
N PHE A 23 -0.65 14.04 13.12
CA PHE A 23 -1.00 15.44 13.30
C PHE A 23 -1.68 15.69 14.65
N ARG A 24 -2.71 14.90 14.97
CA ARG A 24 -3.44 15.02 16.24
C ARG A 24 -3.88 13.66 16.75
N ARG A 25 -3.87 13.52 18.08
CA ARG A 25 -4.48 12.42 18.82
C ARG A 25 -5.40 12.99 19.89
N THR A 26 -6.61 12.44 20.00
CA THR A 26 -7.51 12.65 21.13
C THR A 26 -8.08 11.29 21.53
N PRO A 27 -8.68 11.12 22.73
CA PRO A 27 -9.31 9.86 23.10
C PRO A 27 -10.25 9.36 21.99
N GLY A 28 -9.95 8.21 21.41
CA GLY A 28 -10.72 7.57 20.33
C GLY A 28 -10.62 8.21 18.94
N VAL A 29 -9.76 9.22 18.71
CA VAL A 29 -9.65 9.87 17.39
C VAL A 29 -8.21 10.11 16.96
N TYR A 30 -7.90 9.68 15.74
CA TYR A 30 -6.57 9.70 15.14
C TYR A 30 -6.60 10.57 13.88
N PHE A 31 -5.79 11.63 13.85
CA PHE A 31 -5.60 12.47 12.66
C PHE A 31 -4.19 12.25 12.12
N ASP A 32 -4.11 11.59 10.97
CA ASP A 32 -2.90 11.33 10.23
C ASP A 32 -2.96 12.00 8.86
N LEU A 33 -1.87 12.65 8.49
CA LEU A 33 -1.77 13.36 7.22
C LEU A 33 -0.94 12.54 6.24
N VAL A 34 -1.51 12.31 5.06
CA VAL A 34 -0.79 11.74 3.93
C VAL A 34 0.17 12.81 3.38
N PRO A 35 1.48 12.54 3.30
CA PRO A 35 2.42 13.53 2.79
C PRO A 35 2.23 13.68 1.27
N ARG A 36 1.48 14.71 0.84
CA ARG A 36 1.16 14.94 -0.59
C ARG A 36 2.41 15.03 -1.48
N SER A 37 3.53 15.50 -0.93
CA SER A 37 4.83 15.54 -1.60
C SER A 37 5.44 14.17 -1.93
N ALA A 38 4.86 13.07 -1.42
CA ALA A 38 5.24 11.71 -1.76
C ALA A 38 4.73 11.27 -3.15
N PHE A 39 3.80 12.02 -3.73
CA PHE A 39 3.23 11.79 -5.05
C PHE A 39 3.70 12.89 -6.00
N LYS A 40 4.15 12.50 -7.19
CA LYS A 40 4.48 13.46 -8.25
C LYS A 40 3.23 14.21 -8.71
N GLU A 41 2.15 13.47 -8.88
CA GLU A 41 0.83 13.94 -9.30
C GLU A 41 -0.24 13.04 -8.68
N ILE A 42 -1.44 13.57 -8.45
CA ILE A 42 -2.63 12.80 -8.08
C ILE A 42 -3.69 13.12 -9.12
N SER A 43 -3.95 12.20 -10.04
CA SER A 43 -4.97 12.37 -11.08
C SER A 43 -6.36 11.99 -10.59
N ALA A 44 -6.47 11.06 -9.64
CA ALA A 44 -7.72 10.61 -9.03
C ALA A 44 -7.50 10.10 -7.59
N ILE A 45 -8.59 10.02 -6.81
CA ILE A 45 -8.63 9.35 -5.50
C ILE A 45 -9.90 8.50 -5.47
N ASP A 46 -9.73 7.19 -5.43
CA ASP A 46 -10.83 6.25 -5.44
C ASP A 46 -11.12 5.71 -4.03
N ARG A 47 -12.40 5.53 -3.71
CA ARG A 47 -12.82 4.79 -2.52
C ARG A 47 -13.14 3.36 -2.93
N VAL A 48 -12.31 2.42 -2.50
CA VAL A 48 -12.52 0.98 -2.73
C VAL A 48 -13.00 0.32 -1.43
N ILE A 49 -14.07 -0.46 -1.51
CA ILE A 49 -14.63 -1.23 -0.38
C ILE A 49 -14.59 -2.71 -0.78
N HIS A 50 -13.85 -3.51 -0.02
CA HIS A 50 -13.86 -4.97 -0.15
C HIS A 50 -14.80 -5.55 0.90
N GLU A 51 -15.80 -6.31 0.46
CA GLU A 51 -16.54 -7.20 1.36
C GLU A 51 -15.65 -8.36 1.83
N ALA A 52 -16.10 -9.09 2.87
CA ALA A 52 -15.31 -10.14 3.49
C ALA A 52 -14.92 -11.22 2.45
N GLY A 53 -13.61 -11.40 2.26
CA GLY A 53 -13.06 -12.38 1.31
C GLY A 53 -13.01 -11.93 -0.15
N ALA A 54 -13.38 -10.68 -0.47
CA ALA A 54 -13.37 -10.19 -1.85
C ALA A 54 -11.94 -10.13 -2.42
N MET A 55 -11.72 -10.90 -3.50
CA MET A 55 -10.52 -10.83 -4.31
C MET A 55 -10.65 -9.74 -5.38
N SER A 56 -9.55 -9.04 -5.63
CA SER A 56 -9.46 -8.05 -6.71
C SER A 56 -8.03 -8.10 -7.25
N PRO A 57 -7.85 -8.41 -8.54
CA PRO A 57 -8.87 -8.74 -9.54
C PRO A 57 -9.62 -10.03 -9.20
N GLY A 58 -10.82 -10.18 -9.78
CA GLY A 58 -11.54 -11.46 -9.74
C GLY A 58 -10.91 -12.49 -10.70
N PRO A 59 -11.43 -13.73 -10.70
CA PRO A 59 -10.95 -14.78 -11.58
C PRO A 59 -10.98 -14.39 -13.07
N VAL A 60 -10.00 -14.86 -13.84
CA VAL A 60 -9.92 -14.67 -15.29
C VAL A 60 -9.63 -16.00 -15.97
N GLY A 61 -10.61 -16.53 -16.72
CA GLY A 61 -10.51 -17.86 -17.32
C GLY A 61 -10.32 -18.93 -16.25
N ASP A 62 -9.27 -19.73 -16.37
CA ASP A 62 -8.92 -20.80 -15.43
C ASP A 62 -8.00 -20.31 -14.27
N VAL A 63 -7.80 -18.99 -14.12
CA VAL A 63 -6.96 -18.40 -13.08
C VAL A 63 -7.85 -17.78 -11.98
N GLU A 64 -7.90 -18.43 -10.82
CA GLU A 64 -8.74 -18.04 -9.67
C GLU A 64 -8.29 -16.73 -8.99
N SER A 65 -6.97 -16.51 -8.87
CA SER A 65 -6.40 -15.32 -8.22
C SER A 65 -5.31 -14.73 -9.11
N PRO A 66 -5.68 -14.01 -10.19
CA PRO A 66 -4.70 -13.44 -11.08
C PRO A 66 -4.01 -12.24 -10.42
N TRP A 67 -2.75 -12.02 -10.79
CA TRP A 67 -2.13 -10.73 -10.55
C TRP A 67 -2.59 -9.74 -11.62
N TYR A 68 -2.67 -8.46 -11.23
CA TYR A 68 -2.86 -7.36 -12.17
C TYR A 68 -1.70 -6.37 -12.06
N MET A 69 -1.62 -5.45 -13.02
CA MET A 69 -0.60 -4.42 -13.04
C MET A 69 -1.15 -3.17 -13.70
N HIS A 70 -0.75 -2.02 -13.15
CA HIS A 70 -1.04 -0.74 -13.75
C HIS A 70 0.12 -0.27 -14.65
N PRO A 71 -0.10 -0.08 -15.97
CA PRO A 71 0.98 0.28 -16.89
C PRO A 71 1.39 1.76 -16.79
N ASN A 72 0.49 2.61 -16.31
CA ASN A 72 0.61 4.06 -16.40
C ASN A 72 0.42 4.79 -15.06
N GLN A 73 0.16 4.07 -13.97
CA GLN A 73 -0.06 4.66 -12.64
C GLN A 73 0.68 3.87 -11.56
N ASP A 74 1.21 4.61 -10.58
CA ASP A 74 1.75 4.03 -9.35
C ASP A 74 0.61 3.83 -8.37
N ASP A 75 0.64 2.74 -7.64
CA ASP A 75 -0.34 2.43 -6.61
C ASP A 75 0.12 2.95 -5.24
N ASN A 76 -0.85 3.42 -4.46
CA ASN A 76 -0.64 4.00 -3.15
C ASN A 76 -1.77 3.56 -2.22
N LEU A 77 -1.52 2.50 -1.46
CA LEU A 77 -2.48 1.84 -0.59
C LEU A 77 -2.41 2.37 0.84
N VAL A 78 -3.55 2.82 1.36
CA VAL A 78 -3.82 3.05 2.78
C VAL A 78 -5.03 2.21 3.18
N VAL A 79 -4.89 1.39 4.21
CA VAL A 79 -5.99 0.57 4.74
C VAL A 79 -6.66 1.33 5.88
N LEU A 80 -7.96 1.63 5.74
CA LEU A 80 -8.72 2.35 6.77
C LEU A 80 -9.44 1.43 7.74
N TYR A 81 -9.72 0.19 7.35
CA TYR A 81 -10.37 -0.81 8.17
C TYR A 81 -10.00 -2.23 7.72
N GLY A 82 -9.94 -3.18 8.66
CA GLY A 82 -9.64 -4.58 8.38
C GLY A 82 -8.17 -4.81 8.02
N THR A 83 -7.92 -5.69 7.05
CA THR A 83 -6.57 -6.08 6.64
C THR A 83 -6.54 -6.38 5.16
N ARG A 84 -5.50 -5.89 4.45
CA ARG A 84 -5.21 -6.24 3.07
C ARG A 84 -3.97 -7.12 3.01
N HIS A 85 -4.06 -8.21 2.27
CA HIS A 85 -2.90 -9.01 1.87
C HIS A 85 -2.51 -8.57 0.46
N VAL A 86 -1.22 -8.28 0.27
CA VAL A 86 -0.68 -7.81 -1.01
C VAL A 86 0.56 -8.62 -1.32
N GLU A 87 0.61 -9.18 -2.52
CA GLU A 87 1.80 -9.77 -3.11
C GLU A 87 2.37 -8.75 -4.08
N LEU A 88 3.69 -8.56 -4.09
CA LEU A 88 4.34 -7.68 -5.07
C LEU A 88 5.45 -8.41 -5.79
N TYR A 89 5.49 -8.26 -7.11
CA TYR A 89 6.53 -8.87 -7.93
C TYR A 89 6.93 -7.98 -9.10
N THR A 90 8.23 -7.97 -9.38
CA THR A 90 8.78 -7.56 -10.68
C THR A 90 9.81 -8.56 -11.16
N LYS A 91 9.94 -8.71 -12.48
CA LYS A 91 10.97 -9.56 -13.09
C LYS A 91 12.39 -9.17 -12.64
N LYS A 92 12.65 -7.88 -12.45
CA LYS A 92 13.95 -7.37 -12.00
C LYS A 92 14.26 -7.77 -10.55
N HIS A 93 13.25 -7.77 -9.67
CA HIS A 93 13.41 -8.20 -8.28
C HIS A 93 13.50 -9.73 -8.16
N GLY A 94 12.75 -10.45 -9.00
CA GLY A 94 12.88 -11.91 -9.18
C GLY A 94 12.31 -12.76 -8.04
N LYS A 95 11.63 -12.16 -7.05
CA LYS A 95 10.92 -12.86 -5.98
C LYS A 95 9.65 -12.13 -5.58
N ILE A 96 8.71 -12.86 -4.96
CA ILE A 96 7.46 -12.31 -4.46
C ILE A 96 7.72 -11.72 -3.06
N GLU A 97 7.27 -10.50 -2.83
CA GLU A 97 7.21 -9.90 -1.50
C GLU A 97 5.78 -9.92 -0.98
N TYR A 98 5.60 -10.40 0.26
CA TYR A 98 4.30 -10.55 0.89
C TYR A 98 4.09 -9.50 1.97
N PHE A 99 2.97 -8.80 1.90
CA PHE A 99 2.56 -7.80 2.87
C PHE A 99 1.21 -8.13 3.50
N LYS A 100 1.10 -7.84 4.79
CA LYS A 100 -0.17 -7.74 5.50
C LYS A 100 -0.27 -6.32 6.05
N VAL A 101 -1.22 -5.55 5.54
CA VAL A 101 -1.40 -4.13 5.82
C VAL A 101 -2.72 -3.93 6.57
N SER A 102 -2.66 -3.31 7.74
CA SER A 102 -3.82 -2.87 8.53
C SER A 102 -3.72 -1.36 8.78
N PRO A 103 -4.72 -0.72 9.42
CA PRO A 103 -4.66 0.72 9.69
C PRO A 103 -3.46 1.17 10.52
N ASN A 104 -2.94 0.28 11.39
CA ASN A 104 -1.87 0.61 12.33
C ASN A 104 -0.66 -0.33 12.23
N GLU A 105 -0.61 -1.23 11.26
CA GLU A 105 0.51 -2.17 11.16
C GLU A 105 0.85 -2.48 9.71
N ILE A 106 2.15 -2.60 9.44
CA ILE A 106 2.66 -3.22 8.21
C ILE A 106 3.57 -4.38 8.57
N TRP A 107 3.18 -5.56 8.10
CA TRP A 107 3.99 -6.77 8.15
C TRP A 107 4.58 -7.07 6.76
N HIS A 108 5.81 -7.55 6.72
CA HIS A 108 6.50 -7.99 5.52
C HIS A 108 7.18 -9.32 5.79
N GLN A 109 6.91 -10.35 4.98
CA GLN A 109 7.47 -11.70 5.18
C GLN A 109 7.30 -12.21 6.63
N SER A 110 6.09 -12.04 7.18
CA SER A 110 5.74 -12.41 8.56
C SER A 110 6.46 -11.66 9.68
N GLN A 111 7.22 -10.61 9.37
CA GLN A 111 7.84 -9.73 10.36
C GLN A 111 7.10 -8.40 10.42
N LEU A 112 6.80 -7.93 11.64
CA LEU A 112 6.28 -6.57 11.84
C LEU A 112 7.38 -5.57 11.50
N ILE A 113 7.17 -4.76 10.47
CA ILE A 113 8.12 -3.73 10.03
C ILE A 113 7.77 -2.37 10.62
N TYR A 114 6.47 -2.12 10.87
CA TYR A 114 6.00 -0.87 11.41
C TYR A 114 4.72 -1.03 12.23
N ASP A 115 4.71 -0.45 13.42
CA ASP A 115 3.56 -0.31 14.32
C ASP A 115 3.12 1.17 14.31
N GLY A 116 2.28 1.50 13.34
CA GLY A 116 1.71 2.83 13.14
C GLY A 116 1.07 3.01 11.75
N PRO A 117 0.48 4.19 11.50
CA PRO A 117 -0.18 4.49 10.24
C PRO A 117 0.83 4.72 9.12
N ALA A 118 0.70 3.94 8.04
CA ALA A 118 1.60 3.99 6.91
C ALA A 118 0.88 3.68 5.59
N LEU A 119 1.53 4.09 4.51
CA LEU A 119 1.12 3.89 3.13
C LEU A 119 2.09 2.90 2.48
N LEU A 120 1.56 1.85 1.87
CA LEU A 120 2.32 0.94 1.00
C LEU A 120 2.16 1.41 -0.44
N SER A 121 3.26 1.64 -1.15
CA SER A 121 3.21 2.07 -2.55
C SER A 121 4.13 1.22 -3.41
N TRP A 122 3.70 0.96 -4.63
CA TRP A 122 4.50 0.28 -5.66
C TRP A 122 4.38 1.03 -6.99
N PRO A 123 5.44 1.00 -7.82
CA PRO A 123 5.43 1.72 -9.08
C PRO A 123 4.60 0.99 -10.13
N ARG A 124 4.20 1.72 -11.16
CA ARG A 124 3.66 1.14 -12.40
C ARG A 124 4.55 0.01 -12.94
N GLY A 125 3.95 -1.01 -13.53
CA GLY A 125 4.67 -2.19 -14.02
C GLY A 125 5.01 -3.22 -12.94
N CYS A 126 4.67 -2.97 -11.68
CA CYS A 126 4.68 -3.99 -10.62
C CYS A 126 3.41 -4.83 -10.69
N LEU A 127 3.54 -6.15 -10.52
CA LEU A 127 2.40 -7.06 -10.39
C LEU A 127 1.96 -7.09 -8.94
N SER A 128 0.65 -7.00 -8.72
CA SER A 128 -0.03 -7.01 -7.41
C SER A 128 -1.30 -7.84 -7.39
#